data_AF-A0A968ARY1-F1
#
_entry.id   AF-A0A968ARY1-F1
#
_cell.length_a   1.000
_cell.length_b   1.000
_cell.length_c   1.000
_cell.angle_alpha   90.00
_cell.angle_beta   90.00
_cell.angle_gamma   90.00
#
_symmetry.space_group_name_H-M   'P 1'
#
loop_
_entity.id
_entity.type
_entity.pdbx_description
1 polymer ?
#
loop_
_entity_poly.entity_id
_entity_poly.type
_entity_poly.pdbx_seq_one_letter_code
_entity_poly.pdbx_strand_id
1 'polypeptide(L)'
;IGFEKGCPVYLNGEKLSALELFNDLNKIAGKHGIGRVDIVENRLVGMKSRGVYETPGGSVIFRAHQALESMCLDKYTMHYKDFVAVK
;
A
#
# COMPACT_ATOMS: atom_id res chain seq x y z
N ILE A 1 -12.60 -0.10 -0.92
CA ILE A 1 -11.85 -1.34 -1.22
C ILE A 1 -12.30 -2.38 -0.21
N GLY A 2 -12.71 -3.57 -0.65
CA GLY A 2 -13.07 -4.67 0.22
C GLY A 2 -11.92 -5.66 0.36
N PHE A 3 -11.76 -6.19 1.56
CA PHE A 3 -10.69 -7.12 1.92
C PHE A 3 -11.25 -8.44 2.44
N GLU A 4 -10.59 -9.54 2.11
CA GLU A 4 -10.82 -10.86 2.68
C GLU A 4 -9.49 -11.37 3.24
N LYS A 5 -9.43 -11.64 4.55
CA LYS A 5 -8.22 -12.15 5.24
C LYS A 5 -6.96 -11.31 4.96
N GLY A 6 -7.11 -9.99 4.89
CA GLY A 6 -6.01 -9.04 4.62
C GLY A 6 -5.71 -8.81 3.13
N CYS A 7 -6.30 -9.57 2.22
CA CYS A 7 -6.10 -9.40 0.78
C CYS A 7 -7.20 -8.54 0.16
N PRO A 8 -6.87 -7.53 -0.67
CA PRO A 8 -7.87 -6.75 -1.39
C PRO A 8 -8.51 -7.62 -2.48
N VAL A 9 -9.83 -7.71 -2.46
CA VAL A 9 -10.62 -8.56 -3.39
C VAL A 9 -11.80 -7.82 -4.04
N TYR A 10 -12.21 -6.68 -3.49
CA TYR A 10 -13.28 -5.84 -4.08
C TYR A 10 -12.82 -4.40 -4.31
N LEU A 11 -13.24 -3.83 -5.44
CA LEU A 11 -13.11 -2.41 -5.74
C LEU A 11 -14.51 -1.85 -6.04
N ASN A 12 -14.92 -0.79 -5.34
CA ASN A 12 -16.24 -0.15 -5.49
C ASN A 12 -17.45 -1.11 -5.47
N GLY A 13 -17.35 -2.21 -4.71
CA GLY A 13 -18.42 -3.22 -4.60
C GLY A 13 -18.31 -4.38 -5.58
N GLU A 14 -17.43 -4.29 -6.59
CA GLU A 14 -17.22 -5.35 -7.58
C GLU A 14 -16.05 -6.26 -7.18
N LYS A 15 -16.23 -7.58 -7.34
CA LYS A 15 -15.16 -8.56 -7.09
C LYS A 15 -14.26 -8.63 -8.32
N LEU A 16 -12.96 -8.45 -8.12
CA LEU A 16 -11.98 -8.42 -9.21
C LEU A 16 -10.82 -9.37 -8.92
N SER A 17 -10.14 -9.81 -9.97
CA SER A 17 -8.83 -10.45 -9.80
C SER A 17 -7.81 -9.45 -9.26
N ALA A 18 -6.72 -9.95 -8.66
CA ALA A 18 -5.69 -9.09 -8.08
C ALA A 18 -5.08 -8.12 -9.11
N LEU A 19 -4.87 -8.59 -10.35
CA LEU A 19 -4.29 -7.79 -11.43
C LEU A 19 -5.25 -6.68 -11.90
N GLU A 20 -6.53 -7.01 -12.11
CA GLU A 20 -7.55 -6.04 -12.51
C GLU A 20 -7.74 -4.96 -11.45
N LEU A 21 -7.88 -5.38 -10.18
CA LEU A 21 -8.03 -4.46 -9.05
C LEU A 21 -6.86 -3.48 -8.97
N PHE A 22 -5.63 -3.97 -9.12
CA PHE A 22 -4.43 -3.14 -9.04
C PHE A 22 -4.34 -2.18 -10.24
N ASN A 23 -4.62 -2.65 -11.45
CA ASN A 23 -4.61 -1.82 -12.65
C ASN A 23 -5.66 -0.71 -12.60
N ASP A 24 -6.87 -1.01 -12.14
CA ASP A 24 -7.94 -0.01 -12.05
C ASP A 24 -7.68 0.99 -10.93
N LEU A 25 -7.12 0.54 -9.79
CA LEU A 25 -6.65 1.46 -8.76
C LEU A 25 -5.53 2.38 -9.27
N ASN A 26 -4.59 1.87 -10.05
CA ASN A 26 -3.55 2.70 -10.66
C ASN A 26 -4.15 3.77 -11.58
N LYS A 27 -5.16 3.43 -12.40
CA LYS A 27 -5.86 4.42 -13.24
C LYS A 27 -6.58 5.48 -12.40
N ILE A 28 -7.34 5.07 -11.38
CA ILE A 28 -8.13 5.98 -10.56
C ILE A 28 -7.22 6.91 -9.75
N ALA A 29 -6.27 6.34 -8.99
CA ALA A 29 -5.39 7.10 -8.11
C ALA A 29 -4.34 7.90 -8.90
N GLY A 30 -3.87 7.36 -10.03
CA GLY A 30 -2.94 8.05 -10.94
C GLY A 30 -3.54 9.32 -11.54
N LYS A 31 -4.84 9.32 -11.91
CA LYS A 31 -5.56 10.54 -12.35
C LYS A 31 -5.56 11.66 -11.30
N HIS A 32 -5.38 11.32 -10.03
CA HIS A 32 -5.37 12.27 -8.92
C HIS A 32 -3.95 12.57 -8.39
N GLY A 33 -2.90 12.06 -9.03
CA GLY A 33 -1.50 12.29 -8.64
C GLY A 33 -1.09 11.65 -7.31
N ILE A 34 -1.80 10.60 -6.87
CA ILE A 34 -1.53 9.91 -5.60
C ILE A 34 -0.29 9.00 -5.74
N GLY A 35 0.49 8.90 -4.66
CA GLY A 35 1.54 7.88 -4.52
C GLY A 35 2.91 8.29 -5.07
N ARG A 36 3.19 9.59 -5.14
CA ARG A 36 4.49 10.15 -5.56
C ARG A 36 5.42 10.30 -4.35
N VAL A 37 6.65 9.82 -4.49
CA VAL A 37 7.67 9.87 -3.44
C VAL A 37 9.01 10.29 -4.06
N ASP A 38 9.68 11.29 -3.48
CA ASP A 38 11.05 11.71 -3.82
C ASP A 38 11.92 11.53 -2.59
N ILE A 39 12.89 10.62 -2.66
CA ILE A 39 13.74 10.24 -1.53
C ILE A 39 15.20 10.07 -1.95
N VAL A 40 16.09 10.25 -0.98
CA VAL A 40 17.48 9.79 -1.06
C VAL A 40 17.59 8.49 -0.27
N GLU A 41 17.69 7.38 -0.97
CA GLU A 41 17.76 6.04 -0.39
C GLU A 41 19.21 5.56 -0.25
N ASN A 42 19.48 4.70 0.73
CA ASN A 42 20.76 3.99 0.83
C ASN A 42 20.69 2.71 0.01
N ARG A 43 21.61 2.51 -0.94
CA ARG A 43 21.72 1.26 -1.69
C ARG A 43 22.50 0.23 -0.91
N LEU A 44 22.23 -1.04 -1.19
CA LEU A 44 22.92 -2.19 -0.57
C LEU A 44 24.45 -2.10 -0.67
N VAL A 45 24.96 -1.58 -1.79
CA VAL A 45 26.40 -1.41 -2.08
C VAL A 45 27.04 -0.17 -1.41
N GLY A 46 26.31 0.52 -0.53
CA GLY A 46 26.87 1.55 0.36
C GLY A 46 26.79 3.00 -0.12
N MET A 47 26.31 3.27 -1.34
CA MET A 47 26.10 4.64 -1.82
C MET A 47 24.66 5.14 -1.59
N LYS A 48 24.49 6.46 -1.58
CA LYS A 48 23.17 7.10 -1.64
C LYS A 48 22.70 7.26 -3.09
N SER A 49 21.40 7.16 -3.31
CA SER A 49 20.76 7.38 -4.61
C SER A 49 19.50 8.22 -4.42
N ARG A 50 19.34 9.29 -5.21
CA ARG A 50 18.06 10.00 -5.27
C ARG A 50 17.13 9.27 -6.25
N GLY A 51 15.93 8.94 -5.81
CA GLY A 51 14.91 8.26 -6.61
C GLY A 51 13.57 8.98 -6.49
N VAL A 52 12.88 9.07 -7.63
CA VAL A 52 11.48 9.52 -7.69
C VAL A 52 10.64 8.34 -8.12
N TYR A 53 9.62 8.00 -7.33
CA TYR A 53 8.78 6.82 -7.52
C TYR A 53 7.30 7.22 -7.55
N GLU A 54 6.52 6.44 -8.30
CA GLU A 54 5.06 6.58 -8.38
C GLU A 54 4.41 5.21 -8.14
N THR A 55 3.63 5.09 -7.08
CA THR A 55 2.90 3.86 -6.70
C THR A 55 1.44 4.15 -6.35
N PRO A 56 0.62 4.60 -7.32
CA PRO A 56 -0.72 5.11 -7.05
C PRO A 56 -1.63 4.06 -6.38
N GLY A 57 -1.81 2.90 -7.00
CA GLY A 57 -2.66 1.84 -6.44
C GLY A 57 -2.11 1.26 -5.14
N GLY A 58 -0.79 1.06 -5.07
CA GLY A 58 -0.11 0.61 -3.85
C GLY A 58 -0.32 1.55 -2.67
N SER A 59 -0.21 2.86 -2.88
CA SER A 59 -0.43 3.87 -1.84
C SER A 59 -1.86 3.84 -1.29
N VAL A 60 -2.86 3.69 -2.18
CA VAL A 60 -4.27 3.59 -1.76
C VAL A 60 -4.52 2.28 -1.00
N ILE A 61 -4.00 1.15 -1.48
CA ILE A 61 -4.15 -0.16 -0.80
C ILE A 61 -3.52 -0.10 0.58
N PHE A 62 -2.30 0.46 0.69
CA PHE A 62 -1.60 0.57 1.96
C PHE A 62 -2.43 1.35 2.99
N ARG A 63 -2.96 2.51 2.60
CA ARG A 63 -3.79 3.32 3.49
C ARG A 63 -5.11 2.64 3.87
N ALA A 64 -5.75 1.97 2.91
CA ALA A 64 -6.98 1.22 3.14
C ALA A 64 -6.77 0.02 4.06
N HIS A 65 -5.65 -0.69 3.91
CA HIS A 65 -5.29 -1.82 4.78
C HIS A 65 -5.02 -1.34 6.21
N GLN A 66 -4.28 -0.25 6.40
CA GLN A 66 -4.09 0.35 7.74
C GLN A 66 -5.41 0.75 8.40
N ALA A 67 -6.37 1.27 7.62
CA ALA A 67 -7.70 1.59 8.13
C ALA A 67 -8.44 0.32 8.61
N LEU A 68 -8.39 -0.76 7.83
CA LEU A 68 -8.94 -2.07 8.24
C LEU A 68 -8.28 -2.56 9.54
N GLU A 69 -6.95 -2.55 9.60
CA GLU A 69 -6.19 -3.01 10.76
C GLU A 69 -6.51 -2.21 12.02
N SER A 70 -6.76 -0.90 11.91
CA SER A 70 -7.16 -0.06 13.05
C SER A 70 -8.46 -0.49 13.72
N MET A 71 -9.31 -1.25 13.01
CA MET A 71 -10.56 -1.79 13.52
C MET A 71 -10.47 -3.27 13.91
N CYS A 72 -9.52 -4.02 13.31
CA CYS A 72 -9.46 -5.48 13.44
C CYS A 72 -8.33 -5.98 14.35
N LEU A 73 -7.23 -5.23 14.50
CA LEU A 73 -6.08 -5.64 15.31
C LEU A 73 -6.12 -4.98 16.68
N ASP A 74 -5.75 -5.74 17.71
CA ASP A 74 -5.49 -5.17 19.01
C ASP A 74 -4.18 -4.37 18.99
N LYS A 75 -4.03 -3.51 20.00
CA LYS A 75 -2.88 -2.61 20.17
C LYS A 75 -1.54 -3.35 20.11
N TYR A 76 -1.38 -4.45 20.85
CA TYR A 76 -0.09 -5.14 20.95
C TYR A 76 0.27 -5.83 19.64
N THR A 77 -0.70 -6.45 18.97
CA THR A 77 -0.49 -7.05 17.65
C THR A 77 -0.11 -5.99 16.61
N MET A 78 -0.77 -4.84 16.60
CA MET A 78 -0.44 -3.74 15.68
C MET A 78 0.99 -3.23 15.89
N HIS A 79 1.37 -2.95 17.14
CA HIS A 79 2.73 -2.50 17.44
C HIS A 79 3.80 -3.54 17.07
N TYR A 80 3.55 -4.82 17.34
CA TYR A 80 4.49 -5.88 17.02
C TYR A 80 4.65 -6.05 15.51
N LYS A 81 3.55 -6.03 14.76
CA LYS A 81 3.55 -6.07 13.29
C LYS A 81 4.40 -4.94 12.72
N ASP A 82 4.17 -3.70 13.16
CA ASP A 82 4.90 -2.53 12.65
C ASP A 82 6.40 -2.60 12.96
N PHE A 83 6.78 -3.13 14.13
CA PHE A 83 8.19 -3.36 14.47
C PHE A 83 8.87 -4.37 13.54
N VAL A 84 8.19 -5.47 13.21
CA VAL A 84 8.74 -6.51 12.35
C VAL A 84 8.76 -6.07 10.88
N ALA A 85 7.82 -5.24 10.44
CA ALA A 85 7.72 -4.80 9.04
C ALA A 85 8.89 -3.92 8.55
N VAL A 86 9.65 -3.31 9.47
CA VAL A 86 10.81 -2.45 9.15
C VAL A 86 12.11 -3.26 9.08
N LYS A 87 12.14 -4.45 9.68
CA LYS A 87 13.32 -5.33 9.73
C LYS A 87 13.42 -6.22 8.49
#